data_AF-A0A7T0BWK1-F1
#
_entry.id   AF-A0A7T0BWK1-F1
#
_cell.length_a   1.000
_cell.length_b   1.000
_cell.length_c   1.000
_cell.angle_alpha   90.00
_cell.angle_beta   90.00
_cell.angle_gamma   90.00
#
_symmetry.space_group_name_H-M   'P 1'
#
loop_
_entity.id
_entity.type
_entity.pdbx_description
1 polymer ?
#
loop_
_entity_poly.entity_id
_entity_poly.type
_entity_poly.pdbx_seq_one_letter_code
_entity_poly.pdbx_strand_id
1 'polypeptide(L)'
;MLSAAQAINKLKTTPGTFLRYNQVSIAGDPGASGVSQYVASMLDDIKVVKGKIVPRYDNYRPGKILGNLRKHGTRKVSIGRHGGGAVAVGATTFNAHSVQMVGEGATAIPAIAGYLLPVPSAHILMVTGMLTGCSFVVLDTGNGILAAHIQPNPGNAVGLRTSILANGHFAGHPGAAVSVYGDYGTGGGGGAMGYDHMSERITVTGAFLGGAWSIYAQAFNNNGTITRVDRIL
;
A
#
# COMPACT_ATOMS: atom_id res chain seq x y z
N MET A 1 -6.60 -23.18 3.22
CA MET A 1 -5.70 -22.01 3.23
C MET A 1 -6.32 -20.94 2.36
N LEU A 2 -6.03 -19.66 2.57
CA LEU A 2 -6.53 -18.59 1.71
C LEU A 2 -5.72 -18.59 0.42
N SER A 3 -6.35 -18.74 -0.75
CA SER A 3 -5.65 -18.61 -2.03
C SER A 3 -5.39 -17.13 -2.36
N ALA A 4 -4.47 -16.86 -3.30
CA ALA A 4 -4.22 -15.50 -3.77
C ALA A 4 -5.50 -14.83 -4.31
N ALA A 5 -6.34 -15.58 -5.05
CA ALA A 5 -7.64 -15.10 -5.54
C ALA A 5 -8.58 -14.69 -4.39
N GLN A 6 -8.66 -15.51 -3.34
CA GLN A 6 -9.47 -15.19 -2.16
C GLN A 6 -8.89 -13.98 -1.40
N ALA A 7 -7.57 -13.83 -1.34
CA ALA A 7 -6.92 -12.67 -0.74
C ALA A 7 -7.25 -11.37 -1.47
N ILE A 8 -7.16 -11.37 -2.81
CA ILE A 8 -7.54 -10.21 -3.62
C ILE A 8 -9.03 -9.89 -3.46
N ASN A 9 -9.89 -10.90 -3.42
CA ASN A 9 -11.31 -10.67 -3.16
C ASN A 9 -11.56 -10.06 -1.78
N LYS A 10 -10.85 -10.52 -0.74
CA LYS A 10 -10.96 -9.97 0.62
C LYS A 10 -10.40 -8.55 0.73
N LEU A 11 -9.36 -8.21 -0.03
CA LEU A 11 -8.89 -6.83 -0.16
C LEU A 11 -9.94 -5.92 -0.81
N LYS A 12 -10.68 -6.40 -1.82
CA LYS A 12 -11.73 -5.62 -2.48
C LYS A 12 -12.99 -5.44 -1.63
N THR A 13 -13.32 -6.42 -0.79
CA THR A 13 -14.62 -6.48 -0.10
C THR A 13 -14.56 -6.17 1.39
N THR A 14 -13.43 -6.44 2.04
CA THR A 14 -13.23 -6.24 3.49
C THR A 14 -11.79 -5.79 3.80
N PRO A 15 -11.27 -4.74 3.14
CA PRO A 15 -9.85 -4.34 3.21
C PRO A 15 -9.36 -4.13 4.64
N GLY A 16 -10.09 -3.36 5.46
CA GLY A 16 -9.68 -3.04 6.83
C GLY A 16 -9.49 -4.29 7.70
N THR A 17 -10.44 -5.23 7.69
CA THR A 17 -10.31 -6.50 8.41
C THR A 17 -9.20 -7.35 7.84
N PHE A 18 -9.10 -7.44 6.51
CA PHE A 18 -8.08 -8.26 5.86
C PHE A 18 -6.65 -7.81 6.21
N LEU A 19 -6.40 -6.51 6.10
CA LEU A 19 -5.10 -5.88 6.37
C LEU A 19 -4.70 -5.98 7.85
N ARG A 20 -5.64 -6.11 8.79
CA ARG A 20 -5.29 -6.29 10.21
C ARG A 20 -4.66 -7.65 10.52
N TYR A 21 -4.89 -8.65 9.68
CA TYR A 21 -4.46 -10.03 9.92
C TYR A 21 -3.50 -10.59 8.87
N ASN A 22 -3.36 -9.92 7.72
CA ASN A 22 -2.54 -10.38 6.61
C ASN A 22 -1.66 -9.24 6.13
N GLN A 23 -0.35 -9.49 6.04
CA GLN A 23 0.59 -8.51 5.52
C GLN A 23 0.41 -8.43 4.01
N VAL A 24 0.33 -7.22 3.46
CA VAL A 24 0.31 -6.98 2.02
C VAL A 24 1.57 -6.21 1.66
N SER A 25 2.42 -6.87 0.89
CA SER A 25 3.67 -6.32 0.38
C SER A 25 3.52 -6.05 -1.10
N ILE A 26 3.77 -4.81 -1.50
CA ILE A 26 3.55 -4.36 -2.87
C ILE A 26 4.89 -3.89 -3.42
N ALA A 27 5.33 -4.52 -4.51
CA ALA A 27 6.48 -4.04 -5.24
C ALA A 27 6.13 -2.71 -5.92
N GLY A 28 7.05 -1.74 -5.86
CA GLY A 28 6.88 -0.47 -6.56
C GLY A 28 6.69 -0.69 -8.06
N ASP A 29 5.81 0.13 -8.64
CA ASP A 29 5.59 0.18 -10.07
C ASP A 29 6.42 1.33 -10.66
N PRO A 30 7.37 1.05 -11.58
CA PRO A 30 8.16 2.10 -12.22
C PRO A 30 7.37 2.85 -13.31
N GLY A 31 6.20 2.35 -13.72
CA GLY A 31 5.37 2.98 -14.74
C GLY A 31 4.60 4.20 -14.24
N ALA A 32 4.01 4.95 -15.18
CA ALA A 32 3.11 6.05 -14.87
C ALA A 32 1.87 5.58 -14.09
N SER A 33 1.32 6.45 -13.25
CA SER A 33 0.05 6.19 -12.56
C SER A 33 -1.05 5.85 -13.56
N GLY A 34 -1.84 4.83 -13.27
CA GLY A 34 -2.77 4.26 -14.24
C GLY A 34 -3.31 2.89 -13.84
N VAL A 35 -4.21 2.34 -14.64
CA VAL A 35 -4.64 0.94 -14.46
C VAL A 35 -3.60 0.03 -15.08
N SER A 36 -3.11 -0.94 -14.32
CA SER A 36 -2.19 -1.97 -14.79
C SER A 36 -2.61 -3.34 -14.26
N GLN A 37 -2.14 -4.40 -14.93
CA GLN A 37 -2.33 -5.76 -14.44
C GLN A 37 -1.23 -6.10 -13.43
N TYR A 38 -1.64 -6.71 -12.33
CA TYR A 38 -0.79 -7.18 -11.24
C TYR A 38 -0.94 -8.68 -11.06
N VAL A 39 0.08 -9.29 -10.47
CA VAL A 39 0.03 -10.67 -9.97
C VAL A 39 0.10 -10.61 -8.45
N ALA A 40 -0.81 -11.34 -7.80
CA ALA A 40 -0.72 -11.61 -6.37
C ALA A 40 -0.35 -13.07 -6.12
N SER A 41 0.52 -13.30 -5.14
CA SER A 41 0.86 -14.62 -4.62
C SER A 41 0.88 -14.60 -3.10
N MET A 42 0.61 -15.75 -2.48
CA MET A 42 0.90 -15.93 -1.07
C MET A 42 2.40 -16.21 -0.95
N LEU A 43 3.16 -15.41 -0.20
CA LEU A 43 4.61 -15.61 -0.05
C LEU A 43 4.97 -16.87 0.75
N ASP A 44 4.00 -17.43 1.47
CA ASP A 44 4.11 -18.76 2.05
C ASP A 44 4.30 -19.83 0.97
N ASP A 45 3.89 -19.55 -0.28
CA ASP A 45 3.76 -20.52 -1.36
C ASP A 45 4.87 -20.46 -2.43
N ILE A 46 5.89 -19.58 -2.36
CA ILE A 46 6.87 -19.48 -3.48
C ILE A 46 8.32 -19.20 -3.02
N LYS A 47 9.26 -20.08 -3.42
CA LYS A 47 10.71 -19.83 -3.49
C LYS A 47 11.21 -20.06 -4.91
N VAL A 48 12.09 -19.18 -5.40
CA VAL A 48 12.88 -19.48 -6.61
C VAL A 48 14.15 -20.23 -6.19
N VAL A 49 14.29 -21.50 -6.61
CA VAL A 49 15.49 -22.32 -6.38
C VAL A 49 16.08 -22.66 -7.74
N LYS A 50 17.30 -22.18 -8.02
CA LYS A 50 18.02 -22.44 -9.29
C LYS A 50 17.17 -22.14 -10.54
N GLY A 51 16.49 -20.99 -10.58
CA GLY A 51 15.64 -20.58 -11.71
C GLY A 51 14.30 -21.30 -11.83
N LYS A 52 13.96 -22.20 -10.90
CA LYS A 52 12.65 -22.86 -10.84
C LYS A 52 11.79 -22.26 -9.73
N ILE A 53 10.52 -21.98 -10.06
CA ILE A 53 9.49 -21.61 -9.08
C ILE A 53 9.13 -22.89 -8.33
N VAL A 54 9.56 -22.98 -7.08
CA VAL A 54 9.24 -24.09 -6.19
C VAL A 54 8.20 -23.60 -5.19
N PRO A 55 7.06 -24.29 -5.02
CA PRO A 55 6.16 -23.96 -3.94
C PRO A 55 6.90 -24.03 -2.62
N ARG A 56 6.98 -22.93 -1.87
CA ARG A 56 7.34 -23.05 -0.46
C ARG A 56 6.13 -23.64 0.23
N TYR A 57 6.36 -24.68 1.02
CA TYR A 57 5.49 -25.00 2.14
C TYR A 57 6.37 -24.69 3.35
N ASP A 58 6.70 -23.41 3.56
CA ASP A 58 7.48 -23.06 4.75
C ASP A 58 6.54 -23.15 5.96
N ASN A 59 6.62 -24.34 6.57
CA ASN A 59 5.99 -24.79 7.80
C ASN A 59 6.43 -24.00 9.04
N TYR A 60 6.60 -22.67 8.96
CA TYR A 60 6.64 -21.82 10.15
C TYR A 60 5.23 -21.63 10.71
N ARG A 61 4.56 -22.76 10.97
CA ARG A 61 3.55 -22.83 12.02
C ARG A 61 4.30 -23.23 13.29
N PRO A 62 4.32 -22.39 14.33
CA PRO A 62 4.80 -22.78 15.66
C PRO A 62 3.95 -23.87 16.34
N GLY A 63 3.13 -24.64 15.60
CA GLY A 63 2.18 -25.59 16.16
C GLY A 63 2.84 -26.80 16.82
N LYS A 64 4.09 -27.16 16.44
CA LYS A 64 4.81 -28.26 17.08
C LYS A 64 5.60 -27.84 18.33
N ILE A 65 5.85 -26.54 18.54
CA ILE A 65 6.69 -26.02 19.63
C ILE A 65 5.86 -25.23 20.67
N LEU A 66 4.67 -24.70 20.32
CA LEU A 66 3.89 -23.79 21.18
C LEU A 66 2.51 -24.30 21.63
N GLY A 67 2.15 -25.57 21.38
CA GLY A 67 0.86 -26.12 21.81
C GLY A 67 -0.36 -25.32 21.32
N ASN A 68 -1.36 -25.11 22.19
CA ASN A 68 -2.63 -24.42 21.90
C ASN A 68 -2.53 -22.88 21.78
N LEU A 69 -1.33 -22.31 21.76
CA LEU A 69 -1.18 -20.86 21.60
C LEU A 69 -1.45 -20.46 20.15
N ARG A 70 -2.59 -19.80 19.93
CA ARG A 70 -2.95 -19.12 18.67
C ARG A 70 -2.00 -17.94 18.41
N LYS A 71 -0.74 -18.20 18.04
CA LYS A 71 0.12 -17.16 17.49
C LYS A 71 -0.04 -17.16 15.98
N HIS A 72 -0.85 -16.21 15.51
CA HIS A 72 -1.11 -15.91 14.12
C HIS A 72 0.20 -15.56 13.42
N GLY A 73 0.78 -16.49 12.65
CA GLY A 73 1.67 -16.07 11.57
C GLY A 73 0.87 -15.17 10.65
N THR A 74 1.23 -13.90 10.54
CA THR A 74 0.66 -12.99 9.55
C THR A 74 0.97 -13.57 8.18
N ARG A 75 -0.05 -14.11 7.51
CA ARG A 75 0.10 -14.55 6.13
C ARG A 75 0.46 -13.34 5.29
N LYS A 76 1.40 -13.51 4.36
CA LYS A 76 1.87 -12.43 3.52
C LYS A 76 1.37 -12.62 2.09
N VAL A 77 0.68 -11.61 1.58
CA VAL A 77 0.35 -11.46 0.16
C VAL A 77 1.41 -10.58 -0.47
N SER A 78 2.07 -11.07 -1.50
CA SER A 78 2.91 -10.25 -2.38
C SER A 78 2.13 -9.84 -3.60
N ILE A 79 2.25 -8.57 -3.97
CA ILE A 79 1.68 -7.99 -5.18
C ILE A 79 2.82 -7.37 -5.98
N GLY A 80 2.88 -7.66 -7.27
CA GLY A 80 3.83 -7.04 -8.20
C GLY A 80 3.22 -6.84 -9.57
N ARG A 81 3.77 -5.88 -10.33
CA ARG A 81 3.32 -5.61 -11.70
C ARG A 81 3.49 -6.86 -12.57
N HIS A 82 2.47 -7.20 -13.35
CA HIS A 82 2.56 -8.32 -14.27
C HIS A 82 3.32 -7.88 -15.54
N GLY A 83 4.47 -8.49 -15.80
CA GLY A 83 5.31 -8.20 -16.96
C GLY A 83 4.86 -8.83 -18.28
N GLY A 84 3.69 -9.50 -18.32
CA GLY A 84 3.23 -10.26 -19.48
C GLY A 84 3.95 -11.61 -19.61
N GLY A 85 3.38 -12.65 -19.00
CA GLY A 85 3.93 -14.00 -19.06
C GLY A 85 3.05 -15.02 -18.35
N ALA A 86 3.57 -16.24 -18.19
CA ALA A 86 2.90 -17.27 -17.40
C ALA A 86 2.85 -16.85 -15.93
N VAL A 87 1.67 -16.95 -15.33
CA VAL A 87 1.46 -16.71 -13.90
C VAL A 87 1.81 -17.98 -13.14
N ALA A 88 2.61 -17.85 -12.08
CA ALA A 88 2.98 -18.98 -11.23
C ALA A 88 1.73 -19.72 -10.71
N VAL A 89 1.82 -21.05 -10.59
CA VAL A 89 0.72 -21.86 -10.01
C VAL A 89 0.38 -21.33 -8.62
N GLY A 90 -0.92 -21.09 -8.35
CA GLY A 90 -1.41 -20.56 -7.08
C GLY A 90 -1.42 -19.02 -6.98
N ALA A 91 -0.80 -18.32 -7.94
CA ALA A 91 -0.92 -16.87 -8.06
C ALA A 91 -2.20 -16.48 -8.84
N THR A 92 -2.61 -15.22 -8.72
CA THR A 92 -3.79 -14.67 -9.40
C THR A 92 -3.46 -13.34 -10.06
N THR A 93 -4.01 -13.09 -11.24
CA THR A 93 -3.93 -11.77 -11.88
C THR A 93 -5.15 -10.93 -11.55
N PHE A 94 -4.95 -9.62 -11.47
CA PHE A 94 -6.01 -8.66 -11.26
C PHE A 94 -5.59 -7.29 -11.79
N ASN A 95 -6.56 -6.43 -12.09
CA ASN A 95 -6.28 -5.04 -12.43
C ASN A 95 -6.36 -4.17 -11.17
N ALA A 96 -5.45 -3.20 -11.08
CA ALA A 96 -5.45 -2.18 -10.05
C ALA A 96 -4.95 -0.86 -10.59
N HIS A 97 -5.39 0.23 -9.98
CA HIS A 97 -4.77 1.53 -10.13
C HIS A 97 -3.43 1.54 -9.41
N SER A 98 -2.39 1.96 -10.13
CA SER A 98 -1.07 2.27 -9.59
C SER A 98 -0.99 3.77 -9.31
N VAL A 99 -0.59 4.15 -8.10
CA VAL A 99 -0.16 5.52 -7.83
C VAL A 99 1.37 5.52 -7.81
N GLN A 100 1.95 6.05 -8.87
CA GLN A 100 3.40 6.14 -9.02
C GLN A 100 4.00 7.06 -7.97
N MET A 101 5.19 6.68 -7.50
CA MET A 101 6.01 7.54 -6.68
C MET A 101 6.66 8.62 -7.54
N VAL A 102 6.44 9.89 -7.20
CA VAL A 102 7.06 11.06 -7.83
C VAL A 102 8.01 11.73 -6.86
N GLY A 103 9.17 12.18 -7.34
CA GLY A 103 10.12 12.94 -6.53
C GLY A 103 9.55 14.30 -6.13
N GLU A 104 9.90 14.79 -4.93
CA GLU A 104 9.57 16.12 -4.44
C GLU A 104 9.96 17.20 -5.45
N GLY A 105 11.15 17.12 -6.07
CA GLY A 105 11.58 18.08 -7.10
C GLY A 105 10.75 18.04 -8.40
N ALA A 106 10.02 16.96 -8.67
CA ALA A 106 9.13 16.83 -9.82
C ALA A 106 7.68 17.28 -9.53
N THR A 107 7.35 17.53 -8.26
CA THR A 107 6.02 17.95 -7.82
C THR A 107 6.12 19.28 -7.08
N ALA A 108 5.56 20.35 -7.65
CA ALA A 108 5.58 21.65 -6.97
C ALA A 108 4.72 21.60 -5.69
N ILE A 109 5.31 21.87 -4.54
CA ILE A 109 4.56 22.29 -3.35
C ILE A 109 4.47 23.82 -3.42
N PRO A 110 3.28 24.42 -3.36
CA PRO A 110 2.06 23.84 -2.78
C PRO A 110 1.11 23.10 -3.73
N ALA A 111 1.26 23.22 -5.06
CA ALA A 111 0.33 22.68 -6.06
C ALA A 111 0.70 21.26 -6.55
N ILE A 112 0.30 20.25 -5.79
CA ILE A 112 0.64 18.84 -6.01
C ILE A 112 -0.02 18.31 -7.29
N ALA A 113 0.78 17.71 -8.16
CA ALA A 113 0.29 16.92 -9.29
C ALA A 113 -0.28 15.58 -8.77
N GLY A 114 -1.58 15.39 -8.94
CA GLY A 114 -2.29 14.20 -8.48
C GLY A 114 -2.69 13.27 -9.62
N TYR A 115 -2.75 11.98 -9.31
CA TYR A 115 -3.45 11.02 -10.14
C TYR A 115 -4.90 10.89 -9.68
N LEU A 116 -5.86 11.09 -10.59
CA LEU A 116 -7.27 10.88 -10.30
C LEU A 116 -7.57 9.38 -10.31
N LEU A 117 -7.99 8.87 -9.16
CA LEU A 117 -8.69 7.60 -9.01
C LEU A 117 -10.17 7.87 -9.30
N PRO A 118 -10.68 7.55 -10.51
CA PRO A 118 -12.07 7.82 -10.84
C PRO A 118 -13.00 6.95 -10.00
N VAL A 119 -14.29 7.24 -10.03
CA VAL A 119 -15.35 6.33 -9.57
C VAL A 119 -15.54 5.25 -10.65
N PRO A 120 -15.04 4.01 -10.47
CA PRO A 120 -15.21 2.96 -11.45
C PRO A 120 -16.62 2.36 -11.38
N SER A 121 -17.01 1.65 -12.44
CA SER A 121 -18.25 0.87 -12.48
C SER A 121 -18.17 -0.47 -11.73
N ALA A 122 -16.98 -0.88 -11.28
CA ALA A 122 -16.75 -2.18 -10.65
C ALA A 122 -15.69 -2.11 -9.53
N HIS A 123 -15.66 -3.12 -8.66
CA HIS A 123 -14.66 -3.23 -7.60
C HIS A 123 -13.23 -3.37 -8.16
N ILE A 124 -12.43 -2.34 -7.91
CA ILE A 124 -11.02 -2.27 -8.27
C ILE A 124 -10.18 -1.87 -7.05
N LEU A 125 -8.91 -2.25 -7.09
CA LEU A 125 -7.94 -1.85 -6.06
C LEU A 125 -7.13 -0.65 -6.54
N MET A 126 -6.60 0.10 -5.59
CA MET A 126 -5.47 0.99 -5.76
C MET A 126 -4.31 0.43 -4.95
N VAL A 127 -3.12 0.46 -5.53
CA VAL A 127 -1.89 0.00 -4.90
C VAL A 127 -0.79 1.05 -5.05
N THR A 128 0.09 1.09 -4.06
CA THR A 128 1.31 1.90 -4.10
C THR A 128 2.52 1.01 -3.92
N GLY A 129 3.69 1.49 -4.34
CA GLY A 129 4.95 0.96 -3.80
C GLY A 129 5.03 1.13 -2.28
N MET A 130 6.02 0.50 -1.66
CA MET A 130 6.31 0.69 -0.24
C MET A 130 6.76 2.13 0.04
N LEU A 131 6.23 2.70 1.12
CA LEU A 131 6.61 4.01 1.64
C LEU A 131 7.74 3.83 2.65
N THR A 132 8.87 4.49 2.37
CA THR A 132 10.05 4.56 3.25
C THR A 132 10.53 6.00 3.34
N GLY A 133 9.83 6.81 4.13
CA GLY A 133 10.04 8.26 4.21
C GLY A 133 9.20 9.06 3.21
N CYS A 134 8.47 8.40 2.31
CA CYS A 134 7.54 9.04 1.39
C CYS A 134 6.26 9.53 2.08
N SER A 135 5.61 10.53 1.50
CA SER A 135 4.27 10.98 1.89
C SER A 135 3.24 10.52 0.87
N PHE A 136 2.10 10.01 1.34
CA PHE A 136 0.93 9.74 0.52
C PHE A 136 -0.14 10.78 0.83
N VAL A 137 -0.63 11.46 -0.20
CA VAL A 137 -1.57 12.58 -0.09
C VAL A 137 -2.84 12.20 -0.83
N VAL A 138 -4.00 12.47 -0.24
CA VAL A 138 -5.29 12.26 -0.89
C VAL A 138 -6.26 13.42 -0.69
N LEU A 139 -7.13 13.62 -1.67
CA LEU A 139 -8.25 14.55 -1.64
C LEU A 139 -9.48 13.88 -2.27
N ASP A 140 -10.59 13.85 -1.55
CA ASP A 140 -11.88 13.50 -2.12
C ASP A 140 -12.43 14.70 -2.89
N THR A 141 -12.74 14.49 -4.17
CA THR A 141 -13.25 15.53 -5.07
C THR A 141 -14.75 15.39 -5.34
N GLY A 142 -15.41 14.40 -4.75
CA GLY A 142 -16.79 14.00 -5.08
C GLY A 142 -16.91 13.19 -6.39
N ASN A 143 -15.98 13.39 -7.34
CA ASN A 143 -15.91 12.65 -8.60
C ASN A 143 -14.87 11.52 -8.60
N GLY A 144 -14.27 11.26 -7.44
CA GLY A 144 -13.14 10.35 -7.26
C GLY A 144 -12.12 10.93 -6.29
N ILE A 145 -11.00 10.23 -6.13
CA ILE A 145 -9.93 10.63 -5.22
C ILE A 145 -8.71 11.08 -6.02
N LEU A 146 -8.23 12.29 -5.78
CA LEU A 146 -6.88 12.66 -6.19
C LEU A 146 -5.89 12.06 -5.21
N ALA A 147 -4.89 11.36 -5.71
CA ALA A 147 -3.86 10.73 -4.90
C ALA A 147 -2.46 11.04 -5.43
N ALA A 148 -1.50 11.22 -4.53
CA ALA A 148 -0.09 11.37 -4.86
C ALA A 148 0.79 10.59 -3.87
N HIS A 149 1.80 9.92 -4.40
CA HIS A 149 2.86 9.28 -3.61
C HIS A 149 4.15 10.06 -3.86
N ILE A 150 4.59 10.84 -2.88
CA ILE A 150 5.68 11.81 -3.03
C ILE A 150 6.91 11.33 -2.26
N GLN A 151 8.02 11.13 -2.97
CA GLN A 151 9.32 10.82 -2.40
C GLN A 151 10.02 12.12 -1.98
N PRO A 152 10.48 12.25 -0.72
CA PRO A 152 11.22 13.43 -0.30
C PRO A 152 12.59 13.50 -0.98
N ASN A 153 13.15 14.70 -1.02
CA ASN A 153 14.58 14.87 -1.19
C ASN A 153 15.34 14.13 -0.06
N PRO A 154 16.59 13.67 -0.31
CA PRO A 154 17.36 12.93 0.69
C PRO A 154 17.39 13.65 2.05
N GLY A 155 16.99 12.93 3.11
CA GLY A 155 16.97 13.46 4.49
C GLY A 155 15.81 14.40 4.85
N ASN A 156 14.86 14.66 3.93
CA ASN A 156 13.78 15.64 4.11
C ASN A 156 12.37 15.02 4.29
N ALA A 157 12.27 13.76 4.74
CA ALA A 157 10.99 13.07 4.87
C ALA A 157 9.96 13.81 5.77
N VAL A 158 10.41 14.23 6.96
CA VAL A 158 9.58 14.99 7.92
C VAL A 158 9.24 16.39 7.38
N GLY A 159 10.22 17.05 6.75
CA GLY A 159 10.05 18.39 6.17
C GLY A 159 9.05 18.40 5.01
N LEU A 160 9.08 17.36 4.16
CA LEU A 160 8.08 17.15 3.11
C LEU A 160 6.67 17.05 3.70
N ARG A 161 6.44 16.16 4.68
CA ARG A 161 5.12 16.01 5.32
C ARG A 161 4.64 17.34 5.91
N THR A 162 5.52 18.02 6.63
CA THR A 162 5.21 19.31 7.28
C THR A 162 4.83 20.37 6.24
N SER A 163 5.54 20.43 5.12
CA SER A 163 5.27 21.38 4.03
C SER A 163 3.93 21.12 3.36
N ILE A 164 3.57 19.84 3.15
CA ILE A 164 2.27 19.45 2.60
C ILE A 164 1.15 19.78 3.60
N LEU A 165 1.31 19.48 4.89
CA LEU A 165 0.29 19.81 5.89
C LEU A 165 0.06 21.31 6.04
N ALA A 166 1.11 22.12 5.91
CA ALA A 166 1.01 23.56 6.05
C ALA A 166 0.31 24.23 4.86
N ASN A 167 0.67 23.82 3.63
CA ASN A 167 0.27 24.56 2.41
C ASN A 167 -0.15 23.69 1.22
N GLY A 168 0.03 22.37 1.31
CA GLY A 168 -0.18 21.45 0.22
C GLY A 168 -1.64 21.35 -0.21
N HIS A 169 -1.86 21.42 -1.52
CA HIS A 169 -3.14 21.20 -2.16
C HIS A 169 -2.91 20.55 -3.53
N PHE A 170 -3.91 19.87 -4.08
CA PHE A 170 -3.79 19.39 -5.46
C PHE A 170 -3.93 20.55 -6.45
N ALA A 171 -3.16 20.51 -7.54
CA ALA A 171 -3.30 21.46 -8.64
C ALA A 171 -4.76 21.50 -9.13
N GLY A 172 -5.32 22.71 -9.31
CA GLY A 172 -6.73 22.92 -9.63
C GLY A 172 -7.69 22.90 -8.44
N HIS A 173 -7.19 22.62 -7.22
CA HIS A 173 -7.97 22.59 -5.98
C HIS A 173 -7.34 23.46 -4.87
N PRO A 174 -7.05 24.75 -5.10
CA PRO A 174 -6.42 25.60 -4.09
C PRO A 174 -7.31 25.71 -2.84
N GLY A 175 -6.70 25.57 -1.67
CA GLY A 175 -7.39 25.66 -0.37
C GLY A 175 -8.19 24.42 0.03
N ALA A 176 -8.28 23.39 -0.82
CA ALA A 176 -8.92 22.13 -0.44
C ALA A 176 -8.05 21.38 0.58
N ALA A 177 -8.66 20.97 1.69
CA ALA A 177 -7.95 20.22 2.73
C ALA A 177 -7.57 18.82 2.22
N VAL A 178 -6.27 18.52 2.25
CA VAL A 178 -5.74 17.20 1.88
C VAL A 178 -5.51 16.35 3.12
N SER A 179 -5.67 15.04 2.98
CA SER A 179 -5.23 14.06 3.99
C SER A 179 -3.82 13.59 3.65
N VAL A 180 -2.92 13.60 4.64
CA VAL A 180 -1.50 13.27 4.46
C VAL A 180 -1.11 12.12 5.37
N TYR A 181 -0.62 11.03 4.80
CA TYR A 181 0.03 9.95 5.51
C TYR A 181 1.53 9.96 5.19
N GLY A 182 2.36 10.41 6.12
CA GLY A 182 3.78 10.64 5.89
C GLY A 182 4.62 10.46 7.14
N ASP A 183 5.92 10.64 6.99
CA ASP A 183 6.88 10.51 8.08
C ASP A 183 6.76 11.64 9.11
N TYR A 184 6.62 11.30 10.40
CA TYR A 184 6.62 12.28 11.51
C TYR A 184 7.96 12.30 12.27
N GLY A 185 8.91 11.44 11.92
CA GLY A 185 10.23 11.35 12.55
C GLY A 185 10.25 10.57 13.88
N THR A 186 11.44 10.24 14.37
CA THR A 186 11.59 9.49 15.62
C THR A 186 11.07 10.28 16.82
N GLY A 187 10.15 9.69 17.58
CA GLY A 187 9.58 10.31 18.78
C GLY A 187 8.64 11.48 18.51
N GLY A 188 8.34 11.80 17.24
CA GLY A 188 7.28 12.74 16.90
C GLY A 188 5.96 12.23 17.45
N GLY A 189 5.21 13.10 18.11
CA GLY A 189 3.86 12.78 18.58
C GLY A 189 3.03 12.31 17.39
N GLY A 190 2.81 10.99 17.32
CA GLY A 190 2.11 10.32 16.25
C GLY A 190 0.68 10.84 16.18
N GLY A 191 0.48 11.93 15.47
CA GLY A 191 -0.85 12.29 14.99
C GLY A 191 -1.40 11.09 14.22
N ALA A 192 -2.72 10.92 14.19
CA ALA A 192 -3.41 9.72 13.69
C ALA A 192 -3.05 9.30 12.24
N MET A 193 -2.27 10.12 11.52
CA MET A 193 -1.93 9.98 10.10
C MET A 193 -0.43 10.20 9.86
N GLY A 194 0.37 9.15 10.12
CA GLY A 194 1.79 9.14 9.83
C GLY A 194 2.53 7.91 10.36
N TYR A 195 3.86 7.89 10.21
CA TYR A 195 4.72 6.80 10.66
C TYR A 195 6.14 7.29 10.97
N ASP A 196 6.92 6.50 11.69
CA ASP A 196 8.37 6.70 11.83
C ASP A 196 9.09 5.80 10.81
N HIS A 197 9.65 6.41 9.78
CA HIS A 197 10.32 5.66 8.70
C HIS A 197 11.57 4.90 9.16
N MET A 198 12.11 5.16 10.36
CA MET A 198 13.26 4.43 10.89
C MET A 198 12.86 3.06 11.45
N SER A 199 11.66 2.97 12.03
CA SER A 199 11.15 1.76 12.69
C SER A 199 10.06 1.04 11.89
N GLU A 200 9.44 1.73 10.94
CA GLU A 200 8.28 1.24 10.20
C GLU A 200 8.44 1.31 8.68
N ARG A 201 7.67 0.45 8.03
CA ARG A 201 7.50 0.35 6.59
C ARG A 201 6.01 0.32 6.33
N ILE A 202 5.57 1.09 5.33
CA ILE A 202 4.15 1.26 5.06
C ILE A 202 3.83 0.78 3.66
N THR A 203 2.71 0.07 3.51
CA THR A 203 2.05 -0.09 2.21
C THR A 203 0.70 0.62 2.25
N VAL A 204 0.34 1.27 1.15
CA VAL A 204 -0.98 1.89 1.00
C VAL A 204 -1.78 1.08 -0.01
N THR A 205 -3.02 0.78 0.35
CA THR A 205 -3.95 0.05 -0.51
C THR A 205 -5.31 0.73 -0.45
N GLY A 206 -5.86 1.05 -1.62
CA GLY A 206 -7.24 1.48 -1.78
C GLY A 206 -8.13 0.36 -2.30
N ALA A 207 -9.39 0.39 -1.92
CA ALA A 207 -10.44 -0.43 -2.53
C ALA A 207 -11.64 0.45 -2.84
N PHE A 208 -12.19 0.30 -4.05
CA PHE A 208 -13.48 0.91 -4.38
C PHE A 208 -14.60 -0.06 -4.00
N LEU A 209 -15.37 0.29 -2.98
CA LEU A 209 -16.43 -0.54 -2.38
C LEU A 209 -17.60 0.35 -1.97
N GLY A 210 -18.83 -0.11 -2.24
CA GLY A 210 -20.04 0.60 -1.81
C GLY A 210 -20.18 2.00 -2.44
N GLY A 211 -19.63 2.20 -3.64
CA GLY A 211 -19.69 3.49 -4.34
C GLY A 211 -18.63 4.50 -3.93
N ALA A 212 -17.72 4.15 -3.02
CA ALA A 212 -16.67 5.05 -2.53
C ALA A 212 -15.31 4.36 -2.48
N TRP A 213 -14.25 5.17 -2.54
CA TRP A 213 -12.90 4.72 -2.26
C TRP A 213 -12.69 4.64 -0.75
N SER A 214 -12.14 3.53 -0.27
CA SER A 214 -11.59 3.39 1.07
C SER A 214 -10.10 3.12 0.97
N ILE A 215 -9.29 3.97 1.61
CA ILE A 215 -7.82 3.93 1.48
C ILE A 215 -7.22 3.63 2.84
N TYR A 216 -6.32 2.63 2.88
CA TYR A 216 -5.70 2.16 4.11
C TYR A 216 -4.18 2.18 4.00
N ALA A 217 -3.52 2.58 5.09
CA ALA A 217 -2.11 2.35 5.31
C ALA A 217 -1.94 1.15 6.24
N GLN A 218 -1.11 0.19 5.84
CA GLN A 218 -0.67 -0.91 6.70
C GLN A 218 0.77 -0.66 7.11
N ALA A 219 0.99 -0.52 8.41
CA ALA A 219 2.31 -0.39 8.98
C ALA A 219 2.85 -1.74 9.44
N PHE A 220 4.12 -1.97 9.17
CA PHE A 220 4.85 -3.11 9.68
C PHE A 220 6.26 -2.70 10.11
N ASN A 221 6.76 -3.33 11.16
CA ASN A 221 8.11 -3.08 11.65
C ASN A 221 9.15 -3.71 10.71
N ASN A 222 10.44 -3.46 11.01
CA ASN A 222 11.56 -4.02 10.24
C ASN A 222 11.61 -5.57 10.21
N ASN A 223 10.89 -6.25 11.11
CA ASN A 223 10.74 -7.71 11.13
C ASN A 223 9.52 -8.19 10.30
N GLY A 224 8.81 -7.29 9.62
CA GLY A 224 7.62 -7.61 8.83
C GLY A 224 6.36 -7.88 9.66
N THR A 225 6.38 -7.60 10.96
CA THR A 225 5.19 -7.74 11.82
C THR A 225 4.28 -6.54 11.63
N ILE A 226 3.00 -6.76 11.38
CA ILE A 226 1.99 -5.70 11.30
C ILE A 226 1.90 -5.01 12.65
N THR A 227 2.13 -3.69 12.69
CA THR A 227 2.02 -2.87 13.90
C THR A 227 0.67 -2.19 13.99
N ARG A 228 0.12 -1.73 12.85
CA ARG A 228 -1.21 -1.12 12.76
C ARG A 228 -1.77 -1.11 11.34
N VAL A 229 -3.05 -0.77 11.24
CA VAL A 229 -3.74 -0.45 9.99
C VAL A 229 -4.56 0.81 10.22
N ASP A 230 -4.25 1.85 9.47
CA ASP A 230 -4.90 3.15 9.54
C ASP A 230 -5.78 3.35 8.31
N ARG A 231 -6.97 3.92 8.51
CA ARG A 231 -7.82 4.36 7.40
C ARG A 231 -7.48 5.82 7.09
N ILE A 232 -7.05 6.07 5.86
CA ILE A 232 -6.73 7.41 5.35
C ILE A 232 -8.01 8.11 4.89
N LEU A 233 -8.86 7.39 4.17
CA LEU A 233 -10.14 7.85 3.63
C LEU A 233 -11.16 6.71 3.64
#